data_AF-A0A6I5X4B5-F1
#
_entry.id   AF-A0A6I5X4B5-F1
#
_cell.length_a   1.000
_cell.length_b   1.000
_cell.length_c   1.000
_cell.angle_alpha   90.00
_cell.angle_beta   90.00
_cell.angle_gamma   90.00
#
_symmetry.space_group_name_H-M   'P 1'
#
loop_
_entity.id
_entity.type
_entity.pdbx_description
1 polymer ?
#
loop_
_entity_poly.entity_id
_entity_poly.type
_entity_poly.pdbx_seq_one_letter_code
_entity_poly.pdbx_strand_id
1 'polypeptide(L)' 'MRELEHRPDTAAAGNALLWLTGSLLAFGAFLVAVPGRQTAGRTWLWVGIVLVVLGGVAFAAALRARLRYLRRGGDPR' A
#
# COMPACT_ATOMS: atom_id res chain seq x y z
N MET A 1 14.02 -29.04 8.19
CA MET A 1 13.65 -27.62 8.42
C MET A 1 12.92 -27.05 7.21
N ARG A 2 11.66 -27.44 6.99
CA ARG A 2 10.80 -26.92 5.90
C ARG A 2 9.36 -26.69 6.38
N GLU A 3 9.21 -26.29 7.63
CA GLU A 3 7.96 -25.70 8.14
C GLU A 3 8.16 -24.20 8.19
N LEU A 4 8.06 -23.54 7.03
CA LEU A 4 7.60 -22.15 7.01
C LEU A 4 6.09 -22.22 7.14
N GLU A 5 5.69 -22.58 8.35
CA GLU A 5 4.49 -22.19 9.07
C GLU A 5 3.65 -21.21 8.25
N HIS A 6 2.55 -21.72 7.70
CA HIS A 6 1.45 -20.95 7.14
C HIS A 6 0.78 -20.17 8.29
N ARG A 7 1.51 -19.24 8.93
CA ARG A 7 1.01 -18.49 10.08
C ARG A 7 -0.17 -17.64 9.61
N PRO A 8 -1.36 -17.80 10.19
CA PRO A 8 -2.51 -16.95 9.86
C PRO A 8 -2.20 -15.45 10.06
N ASP A 9 -1.24 -15.14 10.94
CA ASP A 9 -0.71 -13.80 11.18
C ASP A 9 -0.13 -13.15 9.91
N THR A 10 0.47 -13.93 9.01
CA THR A 10 1.06 -13.38 7.77
C THR A 10 0.00 -12.94 6.76
N ALA A 11 -1.15 -13.61 6.72
CA ALA A 11 -2.28 -13.21 5.88
C ALA A 11 -2.96 -11.94 6.43
N ALA A 12 -3.16 -11.87 7.74
CA ALA A 12 -3.69 -10.69 8.42
C ALA A 12 -2.76 -9.48 8.29
N ALA A 13 -1.45 -9.67 8.48
CA ALA A 13 -0.43 -8.64 8.31
C ALA A 13 -0.37 -8.12 6.86
N GLY A 14 -0.48 -9.02 5.87
CA GLY A 14 -0.54 -8.65 4.46
C GLY A 14 -1.79 -7.81 4.13
N ASN A 15 -2.94 -8.16 4.70
CA ASN A 15 -4.18 -7.40 4.52
C ASN A 15 -4.11 -6.02 5.22
N ALA A 16 -3.59 -5.97 6.45
CA ALA A 16 -3.38 -4.72 7.17
C ALA A 16 -2.42 -3.79 6.42
N LEU A 17 -1.34 -4.33 5.84
CA LEU A 17 -0.39 -3.56 5.05
C LEU A 17 -1.04 -2.96 3.80
N LEU A 18 -1.91 -3.70 3.10
CA LEU A 18 -2.66 -3.19 1.95
C LEU A 18 -3.62 -2.08 2.34
N TRP A 19 -4.35 -2.23 3.44
CA TRP A 19 -5.28 -1.21 3.93
C TRP A 19 -4.55 0.05 4.39
N LEU A 20 -3.44 -0.08 5.11
CA LEU A 20 -2.62 1.05 5.56
C LEU A 20 -2.00 1.81 4.37
N THR A 21 -1.39 1.09 3.42
CA THR A 21 -0.79 1.71 2.23
C THR A 21 -1.83 2.32 1.30
N GLY A 22 -2.99 1.67 1.14
CA GLY A 22 -4.13 2.22 0.40
C GLY A 22 -4.71 3.48 1.05
N SER A 23 -4.85 3.49 2.38
CA SER A 23 -5.30 4.68 3.12
C SER A 23 -4.32 5.84 3.00
N LEU A 24 -3.01 5.55 3.06
CA LEU A 24 -1.95 6.54 2.88
C LEU A 24 -1.98 7.15 1.47
N LEU A 25 -2.19 6.32 0.44
CA LEU A 25 -2.36 6.76 -0.94
C LEU A 25 -3.57 7.68 -1.08
N ALA A 26 -4.73 7.27 -0.56
CA ALA A 26 -5.97 8.05 -0.61
C ALA A 26 -5.82 9.39 0.12
N PHE A 27 -5.15 9.39 1.26
CA PHE A 27 -4.85 10.61 2.02
C PHE A 27 -3.91 11.55 1.24
N GLY A 28 -2.87 11.01 0.59
CA GLY A 28 -2.01 11.79 -0.29
C GLY A 28 -2.78 12.43 -1.45
N ALA A 29 -3.67 11.67 -2.09
CA ALA A 29 -4.53 12.17 -3.18
C ALA A 29 -5.47 13.28 -2.70
N PHE A 30 -6.05 13.14 -1.51
CA PHE A 30 -6.86 14.18 -0.87
C PHE A 30 -6.06 15.47 -0.63
N LEU A 31 -4.83 15.38 -0.12
CA LEU A 31 -3.96 16.54 0.09
C LEU A 31 -3.61 17.26 -1.23
N VAL A 32 -3.39 16.52 -2.32
CA VAL A 32 -3.18 17.14 -3.64
C VAL A 32 -4.45 17.82 -4.13
N ALA A 33 -5.60 17.17 -4.00
CA ALA A 33 -6.86 17.63 -4.58
C ALA A 33 -7.50 18.83 -3.85
N VAL A 34 -7.39 18.88 -2.52
CA VAL A 34 -8.12 19.86 -1.70
C VAL A 34 -7.22 21.04 -1.28
N PRO A 35 -6.25 20.90 -0.36
CA PRO A 35 -5.39 22.02 0.03
C PRO A 35 -4.36 22.37 -1.05
N GLY A 36 -3.89 21.41 -1.86
CA GLY A 36 -2.91 21.65 -2.91
C GLY A 36 -3.37 22.61 -4.02
N ARG A 37 -4.68 22.77 -4.24
CA ARG A 37 -5.23 23.70 -5.25
C ARG A 37 -5.27 25.15 -4.80
N GLN A 38 -5.03 25.43 -3.51
CA GLN A 38 -4.97 26.81 -3.00
C GLN A 38 -3.56 27.38 -3.23
N THR A 39 -3.47 28.64 -3.66
CA THR A 39 -2.19 29.35 -3.91
C THR A 39 -1.28 29.43 -2.67
N ALA A 40 -1.87 29.46 -1.47
CA ALA A 40 -1.15 29.37 -0.20
C ALA A 40 -0.76 27.93 0.21
N GLY A 41 -1.34 26.92 -0.44
CA GLY A 41 -1.23 25.49 -0.10
C GLY A 41 -0.17 24.72 -0.90
N ARG A 42 0.75 25.41 -1.57
CA ARG A 42 1.75 24.80 -2.47
C ARG A 42 2.64 23.76 -1.76
N THR A 43 2.91 23.93 -0.48
CA THR A 43 3.59 22.93 0.38
C THR A 43 2.77 21.65 0.54
N TRP A 44 1.46 21.76 0.75
CA TRP A 44 0.54 20.62 0.86
C TRP A 44 0.41 19.83 -0.44
N LEU A 45 0.55 20.51 -1.58
CA LEU A 45 0.62 19.86 -2.89
C LEU A 45 1.82 18.91 -2.98
N TRP A 46 3.02 19.38 -2.59
CA TRP A 46 4.23 18.55 -2.56
C TRP A 46 4.15 17.42 -1.54
N VAL A 47 3.64 17.70 -0.33
CA VAL A 47 3.42 16.67 0.70
C VAL A 47 2.47 15.59 0.20
N GLY A 48 1.37 15.98 -0.45
CA GLY A 48 0.42 15.06 -1.07
C GLY A 48 1.06 14.22 -2.17
N ILE A 49 1.86 14.82 -3.07
CA ILE A 49 2.58 14.08 -4.13
C ILE A 49 3.51 13.03 -3.52
N VAL A 50 4.32 13.40 -2.53
CA VAL A 50 5.25 12.47 -1.87
C VAL A 50 4.49 11.31 -1.22
N LEU A 51 3.38 11.59 -0.55
CA LEU A 51 2.52 10.57 0.06
C LEU A 51 1.90 9.63 -0.99
N VAL A 52 1.45 10.16 -2.13
CA VAL A 52 0.93 9.35 -3.24
C VAL A 52 2.03 8.45 -3.81
N VAL A 53 3.24 8.98 -4.04
CA VAL A 53 4.34 8.18 -4.58
C VAL A 53 4.76 7.08 -3.61
N LEU A 54 4.97 7.41 -2.33
CA LEU A 54 5.37 6.43 -1.31
C LEU A 54 4.26 5.40 -1.06
N GLY A 55 3.02 5.85 -0.88
CA GLY A 55 1.86 4.98 -0.69
C GLY A 55 1.64 4.07 -1.90
N GLY A 56 1.81 4.60 -3.12
CA GLY A 56 1.65 3.84 -4.37
C GLY A 56 2.72 2.79 -4.57
N VAL A 57 3.99 3.12 -4.34
CA VAL A 57 5.10 2.15 -4.42
C VAL A 57 4.93 1.05 -3.38
N ALA A 58 4.61 1.41 -2.14
CA ALA A 58 4.40 0.45 -1.06
C ALA A 58 3.18 -0.45 -1.34
N PHE A 59 2.07 0.12 -1.81
CA PHE A 59 0.87 -0.64 -2.19
C PHE A 59 1.16 -1.58 -3.36
N ALA A 60 1.85 -1.13 -4.40
CA ALA A 60 2.21 -1.95 -5.55
C ALA A 60 3.14 -3.11 -5.15
N ALA A 61 4.10 -2.87 -4.26
CA ALA A 61 4.97 -3.91 -3.72
C ALA A 61 4.19 -4.93 -2.88
N ALA A 62 3.29 -4.46 -1.99
CA ALA A 62 2.43 -5.31 -1.17
C ALA A 62 1.45 -6.15 -2.02
N LEU A 63 0.82 -5.53 -3.02
CA LEU A 63 -0.08 -6.19 -3.96
C LEU A 63 0.68 -7.24 -4.79
N ARG A 64 1.89 -6.90 -5.27
CA ARG A 64 2.74 -7.84 -6.02
C ARG A 64 3.17 -9.02 -5.17
N ALA A 65 3.50 -8.80 -3.89
CA ALA A 65 3.81 -9.87 -2.94
C ALA A 65 2.58 -10.75 -2.70
N ARG A 66 1.39 -10.16 -2.52
CA ARG A 66 0.13 -10.89 -2.35
C ARG A 66 -0.23 -11.73 -3.57
N LEU A 67 -0.09 -11.18 -4.78
CA LEU A 67 -0.33 -11.92 -6.02
C LEU A 67 0.65 -13.09 -6.20
N ARG A 68 1.93 -12.90 -5.85
CA ARG A 68 2.92 -14.00 -5.86
C ARG A 68 2.59 -15.08 -4.83
N TYR A 69 2.11 -14.70 -3.65
CA TYR A 69 1.68 -15.64 -2.62
C TYR A 69 0.48 -16.47 -3.10
N LEU A 70 -0.54 -15.83 -3.65
CA LEU A 70 -1.72 -16.53 -4.19
C LEU A 70 -1.36 -17.45 -5.38
N ARG A 71 -0.43 -17.02 -6.25
CA ARG A 71 0.08 -17.87 -7.34
C ARG A 71 0.90 -19.06 -6.86
N ARG A 72 1.56 -18.98 -5.70
CA ARG A 72 2.35 -20.09 -5.11
C ARG A 72 1.51 -21.02 -4.24
N GLY A 73 0.48 -20.52 -3.59
CA GLY A 73 -0.45 -21.32 -2.78
C GLY A 73 -1.58 -21.98 -3.57
N GLY A 74 -1.63 -21.77 -4.89
CA GLY A 74 -2.67 -22.29 -5.79
C GLY A 74 -2.23 -23.46 -6.68
N ASP A 75 -1.10 -24.11 -6.40
CA ASP A 75 -0.68 -25.34 -7.08
C ASP A 75 -0.97 -26.54 -6.14
N PRO A 76 -2.09 -27.27 -6.34
CA PRO A 76 -2.49 -28.39 -5.50
C PRO A 76 -1.83 -29.69 -5.95
N ARG A 77 -0.53 -29.67 -6.26
CA ARG A 77 0.23 -30.90 -6.55
C ARG A 77 0.92 -31.42 -5.30
#